data_AF-A0A536TMY8-F1
#
_entry.id   AF-A0A536TMY8-F1
#
_cell.length_a   1.000
_cell.length_b   1.000
_cell.length_c   1.000
_cell.angle_alpha   90.00
_cell.angle_beta   90.00
_cell.angle_gamma   90.00
#
_symmetry.space_group_name_H-M   'P 1'
#
loop_
_entity.id
_entity.type
_entity.pdbx_description
1 polymer ?
#
loop_
_entity_poly.entity_id
_entity_poly.type
_entity_poly.pdbx_seq_one_letter_code
_entity_poly.pdbx_strand_id
1 'polypeptide(L)'
;PLDPGRSVVDLLRHRVLRHVFVASGLLAAAWDMFTFAIPIYGSRIGLSASSIGLVLGSFSVATFVIRGLLPAISRRLTAWPLLTVSLATAAATFFLFPLLERASFLMAVAFLLGLGLGMSQPMVMSLLHNTTPAGRVGEAIGVRMSLVNMSQIAMPLLFGALGTVLGMLPVFWATALLLSLGSLYARRRK
;
A
#
# COMPACT_ATOMS: atom_id res chain seq x y z
N PRO A 1 -27.63 -19.66 -3.31
CA PRO A 1 -28.03 -18.28 -3.67
C PRO A 1 -28.13 -17.42 -2.41
N LEU A 2 -27.38 -16.31 -2.32
CA LEU A 2 -27.37 -15.45 -1.12
C LEU A 2 -28.39 -14.32 -1.29
N ASP A 3 -29.30 -14.19 -0.31
CA ASP A 3 -30.41 -13.23 -0.29
C ASP A 3 -29.98 -11.75 -0.29
N PRO A 4 -30.80 -10.83 -0.83
CA PRO A 4 -30.48 -9.40 -1.01
C PRO A 4 -30.46 -8.56 0.29
N GLY A 5 -30.65 -9.15 1.47
CA GLY A 5 -30.80 -8.44 2.75
C GLY A 5 -29.66 -8.62 3.76
N ARG A 6 -28.49 -9.11 3.34
CA ARG A 6 -27.42 -9.52 4.26
C ARG A 6 -26.35 -8.44 4.48
N SER A 7 -26.11 -8.12 5.75
CA SER A 7 -25.19 -7.09 6.26
C SER A 7 -23.84 -7.01 5.53
N VAL A 8 -23.27 -5.81 5.42
CA VAL A 8 -21.90 -5.53 4.92
C VAL A 8 -20.84 -6.39 5.63
N VAL A 9 -21.11 -6.79 6.88
CA VAL A 9 -20.27 -7.69 7.68
C VAL A 9 -20.05 -9.05 6.99
N ASP A 10 -20.99 -9.51 6.17
CA ASP A 10 -20.87 -10.79 5.46
C ASP A 10 -19.78 -10.75 4.37
N LEU A 11 -19.53 -9.57 3.77
CA LEU A 11 -18.41 -9.39 2.85
C LEU A 11 -17.06 -9.52 3.57
N LEU A 12 -16.99 -9.05 4.82
CA LEU A 12 -15.80 -9.20 5.67
C LEU A 12 -15.60 -10.64 6.15
N ARG A 13 -16.69 -11.41 6.29
CA ARG A 13 -16.65 -12.84 6.63
C ARG A 13 -16.22 -13.71 5.45
N HIS A 14 -16.49 -13.27 4.22
CA HIS A 14 -16.08 -14.02 3.04
C HIS A 14 -14.55 -14.12 2.94
N ARG A 15 -14.03 -15.36 3.00
CA ARG A 15 -12.59 -15.61 3.11
C ARG A 15 -11.80 -14.85 2.05
N VAL A 16 -12.25 -14.92 0.78
CA VAL A 16 -11.69 -14.23 -0.41
C VAL A 16 -11.58 -12.73 -0.19
N LEU A 17 -12.70 -12.08 0.03
CA LEU A 17 -12.79 -10.63 0.18
C LEU A 17 -12.02 -10.12 1.39
N ARG A 18 -12.01 -10.86 2.50
CA ARG A 18 -11.22 -10.49 3.69
C ARG A 18 -9.74 -10.29 3.38
N HIS A 19 -9.14 -11.16 2.56
CA HIS A 19 -7.71 -10.97 2.22
C HIS A 19 -7.50 -9.81 1.24
N VAL A 20 -8.47 -9.56 0.36
CA VAL A 20 -8.43 -8.39 -0.55
C VAL A 20 -8.51 -7.10 0.27
N PHE A 21 -9.41 -7.04 1.25
CA PHE A 21 -9.56 -5.90 2.16
C PHE A 21 -8.32 -5.67 3.01
N VAL A 22 -7.76 -6.73 3.62
CA VAL A 22 -6.51 -6.62 4.41
C VAL A 22 -5.37 -6.13 3.53
N ALA A 23 -5.16 -6.73 2.36
CA ALA A 23 -4.10 -6.30 1.44
C ALA A 23 -4.31 -4.87 0.96
N SER A 24 -5.55 -4.48 0.65
CA SER A 24 -5.89 -3.11 0.24
C SER A 24 -5.62 -2.10 1.36
N GLY A 25 -5.99 -2.42 2.60
CA GLY A 25 -5.75 -1.54 3.75
C GLY A 25 -4.27 -1.36 4.03
N LEU A 26 -3.49 -2.45 3.96
CA LEU A 26 -2.03 -2.39 4.12
C LEU A 26 -1.34 -1.58 3.03
N LEU A 27 -1.75 -1.73 1.76
CA LEU A 27 -1.19 -0.98 0.65
C LEU A 27 -1.58 0.50 0.69
N ALA A 28 -2.79 0.82 1.14
CA ALA A 28 -3.22 2.20 1.39
C ALA A 28 -2.39 2.83 2.53
N ALA A 29 -2.24 2.12 3.65
CA ALA A 29 -1.40 2.55 4.74
C ALA A 29 0.06 2.75 4.31
N ALA A 30 0.61 1.88 3.45
CA ALA A 30 1.96 2.05 2.90
C ALA A 30 2.09 3.31 2.03
N TRP A 31 1.07 3.62 1.23
CA TRP A 31 1.04 4.84 0.42
C TRP A 31 1.00 6.11 1.27
N ASP A 32 0.10 6.14 2.25
CA ASP A 32 -0.05 7.24 3.20
C ASP A 32 1.23 7.40 4.03
N MET A 33 1.77 6.29 4.54
CA MET A 33 3.03 6.24 5.26
C MET A 33 4.16 6.84 4.42
N PHE A 34 4.30 6.49 3.14
CA PHE A 34 5.32 7.09 2.28
C PHE A 34 5.14 8.61 2.14
N THR A 35 3.91 9.04 1.87
CA THR A 35 3.59 10.46 1.60
C THR A 35 3.84 11.34 2.83
N PHE A 36 3.59 10.84 4.04
CA PHE A 36 3.83 11.56 5.29
C PHE A 36 5.25 11.35 5.86
N ALA A 37 5.78 10.13 5.84
CA ALA A 37 7.04 9.79 6.49
C ALA A 37 8.25 10.40 5.79
N ILE A 38 8.27 10.39 4.45
CA ILE A 38 9.45 10.80 3.69
C ILE A 38 9.76 12.29 3.84
N PRO A 39 8.79 13.22 3.79
CA PRO A 39 9.06 14.63 4.08
C PRO A 39 9.61 14.86 5.50
N ILE A 40 9.03 14.19 6.50
CA ILE A 40 9.47 14.30 7.91
C ILE A 40 10.87 13.73 8.08
N TYR A 41 11.11 12.52 7.57
CA TYR A 41 12.40 11.85 7.65
C TYR A 41 13.48 12.63 6.90
N GLY A 42 13.21 13.02 5.66
CA GLY A 42 14.11 13.80 4.82
C GLY A 42 14.51 15.13 5.47
N SER A 43 13.56 15.85 6.05
CA SER A 43 13.84 17.09 6.79
C SER A 43 14.73 16.84 8.02
N ARG A 44 14.48 15.76 8.78
CA ARG A 44 15.29 15.40 9.96
C ARG A 44 16.74 15.05 9.63
N ILE A 45 17.00 14.42 8.48
CA ILE A 45 18.36 14.11 8.02
C ILE A 45 18.99 15.28 7.21
N GLY A 46 18.35 16.45 7.18
CA GLY A 46 18.90 17.67 6.58
C GLY A 46 18.73 17.79 5.06
N LEU A 47 17.83 17.03 4.43
CA LEU A 47 17.54 17.19 3.00
C LEU A 47 16.80 18.49 2.72
N SER A 48 17.17 19.14 1.61
CA SER A 48 16.43 20.29 1.09
C SER A 48 15.03 19.89 0.62
N ALA A 49 14.09 20.85 0.64
CA ALA A 49 12.73 20.64 0.13
C ALA A 49 12.72 20.15 -1.33
N SER A 50 13.62 20.66 -2.17
CA SER A 50 13.76 20.22 -3.56
C SER A 50 14.18 18.75 -3.65
N SER A 51 15.10 18.29 -2.79
CA SER A 51 15.55 16.89 -2.76
C SER A 51 14.43 15.95 -2.32
N ILE A 52 13.66 16.34 -1.30
CA ILE A 52 12.46 15.60 -0.87
C ILE A 52 11.44 15.54 -2.03
N GLY A 53 11.22 16.67 -2.71
CA GLY A 53 10.37 16.75 -3.89
C GLY A 53 10.81 15.79 -5.01
N LEU A 54 12.12 15.65 -5.24
CA LEU A 54 12.67 14.69 -6.21
C LEU A 54 12.44 13.23 -5.79
N VAL A 55 12.49 12.91 -4.50
CA VAL A 55 12.15 11.56 -3.98
C VAL A 55 10.68 11.23 -4.25
N LEU A 56 9.76 12.14 -3.90
CA LEU A 56 8.32 11.99 -4.17
C LEU A 56 8.02 11.95 -5.68
N GLY A 57 8.75 12.75 -6.46
CA GLY A 57 8.68 12.77 -7.92
C GLY A 57 9.12 11.45 -8.53
N SER A 58 10.21 10.86 -8.04
CA SER A 58 10.70 9.55 -8.48
C SER A 58 9.65 8.43 -8.28
N PHE A 59 8.99 8.42 -7.11
CA PHE A 59 7.86 7.54 -6.85
C PHE A 59 6.69 7.75 -7.82
N SER A 60 6.38 9.00 -8.14
CA SER A 60 5.32 9.36 -9.08
C SER A 60 5.63 8.88 -10.50
N VAL A 61 6.87 9.08 -10.96
CA VAL A 61 7.35 8.57 -12.26
C VAL A 61 7.26 7.05 -12.32
N ALA A 62 7.74 6.35 -11.28
CA ALA A 62 7.62 4.90 -11.21
C ALA A 62 6.18 4.41 -11.28
N THR A 63 5.28 5.06 -10.52
CA THR A 63 3.85 4.77 -10.54
C THR A 63 3.26 4.95 -11.93
N PHE A 64 3.62 6.03 -12.63
CA PHE A 64 3.18 6.28 -14.00
C PHE A 64 3.68 5.21 -14.96
N VAL A 65 4.97 4.88 -14.90
CA VAL A 65 5.61 3.85 -15.73
C VAL A 65 4.94 2.49 -15.53
N ILE A 66 4.81 2.02 -14.29
CA ILE A 66 4.24 0.70 -14.04
C ILE A 66 2.77 0.64 -14.45
N ARG A 67 2.01 1.72 -14.31
CA ARG A 67 0.62 1.80 -14.75
C ARG A 67 0.50 1.72 -16.27
N GLY A 68 1.42 2.34 -17.02
CA GLY A 68 1.50 2.19 -18.47
C GLY A 68 1.85 0.77 -18.92
N LEU A 69 2.70 0.07 -18.16
CA LEU A 69 3.09 -1.32 -18.43
C LEU A 69 2.06 -2.35 -17.94
N LEU A 70 1.19 -1.97 -17.00
CA LEU A 70 0.27 -2.88 -16.32
C LEU A 70 -0.64 -3.67 -17.27
N PRO A 71 -1.21 -3.10 -18.35
CA PRO A 71 -2.01 -3.86 -19.31
C PRO A 71 -1.23 -4.99 -19.98
N ALA A 72 0.06 -4.80 -20.25
CA ALA A 72 0.90 -5.86 -20.83
C ALA A 72 1.25 -6.93 -19.79
N ILE A 73 1.53 -6.52 -18.54
CA ILE A 73 1.85 -7.41 -17.42
C ILE A 73 0.64 -8.27 -17.05
N SER A 74 -0.56 -7.69 -17.01
CA SER A 74 -1.80 -8.38 -16.61
C SER A 74 -2.27 -9.43 -17.61
N ARG A 75 -1.74 -9.42 -18.85
CA ARG A 75 -1.94 -10.52 -19.82
C ARG A 75 -1.22 -11.81 -19.41
N ARG A 76 -0.16 -11.71 -18.59
CA ARG A 76 0.66 -12.86 -18.18
C ARG A 76 0.54 -13.18 -16.69
N LEU A 77 0.27 -12.17 -15.86
CA LEU A 77 0.18 -12.30 -14.40
C LEU A 77 -1.22 -11.94 -13.92
N THR A 78 -1.77 -12.76 -13.03
CA THR A 78 -3.06 -12.49 -12.39
C THR A 78 -2.91 -11.51 -11.23
N ALA A 79 -4.03 -10.99 -10.73
CA ALA A 79 -4.03 -9.94 -9.71
C ALA A 79 -3.40 -10.35 -8.37
N TRP A 80 -3.55 -11.61 -7.93
CA TRP A 80 -3.00 -12.07 -6.65
C TRP A 80 -1.47 -12.08 -6.58
N PRO A 81 -0.75 -12.67 -7.56
CA PRO A 81 0.71 -12.54 -7.65
C PRO A 81 1.19 -11.09 -7.64
N LEU A 82 0.56 -10.22 -8.44
CA LEU A 82 0.94 -8.80 -8.52
C LEU A 82 0.72 -8.07 -7.19
N LEU A 83 -0.39 -8.34 -6.50
CA LEU A 83 -0.67 -7.79 -5.17
C LEU A 83 0.34 -8.27 -4.13
N THR A 84 0.74 -9.54 -4.20
CA THR A 84 1.75 -10.13 -3.31
C THR A 84 3.13 -9.49 -3.52
N VAL A 85 3.51 -9.30 -4.78
CA VAL A 85 4.75 -8.59 -5.17
C VAL A 85 4.70 -7.16 -4.67
N SER A 86 3.57 -6.46 -4.83
CA SER A 86 3.38 -5.09 -4.33
C SER A 86 3.66 -4.99 -2.83
N LEU A 87 3.08 -5.90 -2.02
CA LEU A 87 3.29 -5.97 -0.58
C LEU A 87 4.74 -6.28 -0.21
N ALA A 88 5.38 -7.21 -0.93
CA ALA A 88 6.77 -7.60 -0.68
C ALA A 88 7.74 -6.47 -1.03
N THR A 89 7.54 -5.81 -2.17
CA THR A 89 8.32 -4.64 -2.58
C THR A 89 8.16 -3.52 -1.57
N ALA A 90 6.93 -3.22 -1.16
CA ALA A 90 6.69 -2.20 -0.14
C ALA A 90 7.39 -2.54 1.18
N ALA A 91 7.27 -3.78 1.67
CA ALA A 91 7.96 -4.22 2.88
C ALA A 91 9.48 -4.03 2.80
N ALA A 92 10.11 -4.44 1.69
CA ALA A 92 11.54 -4.29 1.47
C ALA A 92 11.96 -2.81 1.44
N THR A 93 11.21 -1.96 0.75
CA THR A 93 11.52 -0.53 0.70
C THR A 93 11.34 0.17 2.05
N PHE A 94 10.30 -0.19 2.81
CA PHE A 94 10.07 0.35 4.16
C PHE A 94 11.15 -0.10 5.15
N PHE A 95 11.72 -1.29 4.97
CA PHE A 95 12.88 -1.73 5.73
C PHE A 95 14.14 -0.91 5.39
N LEU A 96 14.33 -0.57 4.11
CA LEU A 96 15.51 0.14 3.62
C LEU A 96 15.50 1.65 3.91
N PHE A 97 14.35 2.33 3.82
CA PHE A 97 14.26 3.79 3.99
C PHE A 97 15.02 4.36 5.20
N PRO A 98 14.84 3.86 6.44
CA PRO A 98 15.50 4.45 7.61
C PRO A 98 17.02 4.23 7.64
N LEU A 99 17.57 3.39 6.75
CA LEU A 99 19.00 3.10 6.63
C LEU A 99 19.70 4.03 5.63
N LEU A 100 18.95 4.92 4.96
CA LEU A 100 19.43 5.70 3.82
C LEU A 100 19.32 7.20 4.10
N GLU A 101 20.45 7.86 4.18
CA GLU A 101 20.49 9.31 4.45
C GLU A 101 20.74 10.16 3.18
N ARG A 102 21.06 9.51 2.06
CA ARG A 102 21.35 10.20 0.79
C ARG A 102 20.11 10.26 -0.10
N ALA A 103 19.80 11.46 -0.59
CA ALA A 103 18.64 11.71 -1.47
C ALA A 103 18.61 10.78 -2.69
N SER A 104 19.75 10.52 -3.33
CA SER A 104 19.82 9.63 -4.51
C SER A 104 19.41 8.19 -4.21
N PHE A 105 19.77 7.65 -3.05
CA PHE A 105 19.33 6.32 -2.63
C PHE A 105 17.85 6.30 -2.24
N LEU A 106 17.38 7.35 -1.56
CA LEU A 106 15.96 7.50 -1.26
C LEU A 106 15.11 7.57 -2.54
N MET A 107 15.59 8.27 -3.57
CA MET A 107 14.96 8.28 -4.90
C MET A 107 14.90 6.88 -5.51
N ALA A 108 15.99 6.11 -5.48
CA ALA A 108 16.01 4.74 -6.02
C ALA A 108 15.02 3.81 -5.27
N VAL A 109 14.98 3.88 -3.94
CA VAL A 109 14.04 3.10 -3.13
C VAL A 109 12.59 3.56 -3.31
N ALA A 110 12.35 4.87 -3.43
CA ALA A 110 11.04 5.43 -3.74
C ALA A 110 10.55 5.03 -5.13
N PHE A 111 11.45 4.95 -6.12
CA PHE A 111 11.14 4.43 -7.45
C PHE A 111 10.71 2.97 -7.38
N LEU A 112 11.46 2.12 -6.68
CA LEU A 112 11.09 0.71 -6.45
C LEU A 112 9.74 0.58 -5.75
N LEU A 113 9.49 1.39 -4.72
CA LEU A 113 8.21 1.44 -4.03
C LEU A 113 7.09 1.83 -5.00
N GLY A 114 7.29 2.85 -5.85
CA GLY A 114 6.31 3.31 -6.83
C GLY A 114 5.97 2.26 -7.88
N LEU A 115 6.94 1.45 -8.32
CA LEU A 115 6.67 0.29 -9.17
C LEU A 115 5.76 -0.72 -8.45
N GLY A 116 6.04 -1.03 -7.18
CA GLY A 116 5.24 -1.96 -6.38
C GLY A 116 3.84 -1.44 -6.06
N LEU A 117 3.73 -0.25 -5.47
CA LEU A 117 2.44 0.32 -5.08
C LEU A 117 1.61 0.77 -6.28
N GLY A 118 2.23 1.20 -7.39
CA GLY A 118 1.51 1.71 -8.56
C GLY A 118 0.58 0.69 -9.22
N MET A 119 0.89 -0.60 -9.11
CA MET A 119 0.04 -1.69 -9.60
C MET A 119 -1.05 -2.14 -8.60
N SER A 120 -0.94 -1.77 -7.32
CA SER A 120 -1.82 -2.30 -6.26
C SER A 120 -3.30 -1.93 -6.44
N GLN A 121 -3.60 -0.67 -6.72
CA GLN A 121 -4.97 -0.16 -6.79
C GLN A 121 -5.79 -0.81 -7.91
N PRO A 122 -5.31 -0.92 -9.16
CA PRO A 122 -6.01 -1.67 -10.21
C PRO A 122 -6.20 -3.15 -9.87
N MET A 123 -5.22 -3.78 -9.22
CA MET A 123 -5.29 -5.20 -8.86
C MET A 123 -6.30 -5.48 -7.75
N VAL A 124 -6.39 -4.60 -6.74
CA VAL A 124 -7.44 -4.67 -5.73
C VAL A 124 -8.82 -4.50 -6.39
N MET A 125 -8.98 -3.53 -7.29
CA MET A 125 -10.26 -3.33 -8.00
C MET A 125 -10.66 -4.56 -8.82
N SER A 126 -9.71 -5.14 -9.57
CA SER A 126 -9.94 -6.37 -10.33
C SER A 126 -10.38 -7.53 -9.42
N LEU A 127 -9.70 -7.72 -8.28
CA LEU A 127 -10.07 -8.76 -7.32
C LEU A 127 -11.44 -8.51 -6.70
N LEU A 128 -11.77 -7.28 -6.32
CA LEU A 128 -13.08 -6.96 -5.77
C LEU A 128 -14.19 -7.23 -6.79
N HIS A 129 -14.03 -6.77 -8.04
CA HIS A 129 -15.02 -7.00 -9.08
C HIS A 129 -15.22 -8.49 -9.40
N ASN A 130 -14.13 -9.26 -9.43
CA ASN A 130 -14.19 -10.69 -9.79
C ASN A 130 -14.62 -11.61 -8.64
N THR A 131 -14.53 -11.16 -7.38
CA THR A 131 -14.81 -12.02 -6.21
C THR A 131 -16.04 -11.59 -5.41
N THR A 132 -16.56 -10.39 -5.67
CA THR A 132 -17.79 -9.90 -5.02
C THR A 132 -19.01 -10.46 -5.75
N PRO A 133 -20.02 -10.97 -5.04
CA PRO A 133 -21.28 -11.40 -5.64
C PRO A 133 -21.94 -10.29 -6.47
N ALA A 134 -22.64 -10.68 -7.55
CA ALA A 134 -23.39 -9.76 -8.38
C ALA A 134 -24.38 -8.92 -7.53
N GLY A 135 -24.48 -7.62 -7.83
CA GLY A 135 -25.32 -6.68 -7.08
C GLY A 135 -24.68 -6.10 -5.81
N ARG A 136 -23.54 -6.61 -5.34
CA ARG A 136 -22.88 -6.15 -4.09
C ARG A 136 -21.53 -5.48 -4.29
N VAL A 137 -21.12 -5.25 -5.54
CA VAL A 137 -19.82 -4.61 -5.87
C VAL A 137 -19.72 -3.21 -5.26
N GLY A 138 -20.81 -2.45 -5.25
CA GLY A 138 -20.86 -1.13 -4.60
C GLY A 138 -20.58 -1.18 -3.10
N GLU A 139 -21.13 -2.16 -2.39
CA GLU A 139 -20.85 -2.36 -0.96
C GLU A 139 -19.37 -2.67 -0.72
N ALA A 140 -18.79 -3.58 -1.51
CA ALA A 140 -17.38 -3.96 -1.38
C ALA A 140 -16.43 -2.80 -1.67
N ILE A 141 -16.75 -1.98 -2.68
CA ILE A 141 -16.01 -0.75 -2.96
C ILE A 141 -16.16 0.24 -1.79
N GLY A 142 -17.35 0.40 -1.23
CA GLY A 142 -17.61 1.23 -0.06
C GLY A 142 -16.76 0.83 1.14
N VAL A 143 -16.74 -0.47 1.50
CA VAL A 143 -15.89 -1.02 2.57
C VAL A 143 -14.41 -0.70 2.32
N ARG A 144 -13.95 -0.86 1.07
CA ARG A 144 -12.57 -0.51 0.73
C ARG A 144 -12.30 0.97 0.92
N MET A 145 -13.19 1.85 0.46
CA MET A 145 -13.02 3.29 0.65
C MET A 145 -12.99 3.65 2.13
N SER A 146 -13.82 3.05 2.98
CA SER A 146 -13.76 3.22 4.43
C SER A 146 -12.39 2.81 4.99
N LEU A 147 -11.83 1.69 4.56
CA LEU A 147 -10.50 1.25 4.97
C LEU A 147 -9.39 2.21 4.55
N VAL A 148 -9.45 2.72 3.30
CA VAL A 148 -8.48 3.69 2.78
C VAL A 148 -8.59 5.02 3.52
N ASN A 149 -9.80 5.53 3.76
CA ASN A 149 -9.98 6.77 4.50
C ASN A 149 -9.56 6.64 5.96
N MET A 150 -9.75 5.45 6.56
CA MET A 150 -9.30 5.18 7.91
C MET A 150 -7.76 5.24 8.03
N SER A 151 -7.01 4.78 7.01
CA SER A 151 -5.54 4.93 7.03
C SER A 151 -5.11 6.39 6.95
N GLN A 152 -5.80 7.21 6.16
CA GLN A 152 -5.51 8.64 6.04
C GLN A 152 -5.74 9.42 7.33
N ILE A 153 -6.67 8.97 8.19
CA ILE A 153 -6.91 9.57 9.52
C ILE A 153 -5.93 9.00 10.55
N ALA A 154 -5.69 7.68 10.53
CA ALA A 154 -4.84 7.01 11.50
C ALA A 154 -3.36 7.40 11.36
N MET A 155 -2.87 7.58 10.13
CA MET A 155 -1.44 7.83 9.87
C MET A 155 -0.95 9.16 10.48
N PRO A 156 -1.61 10.32 10.26
CA PRO A 156 -1.22 11.57 10.93
C PRO A 156 -1.21 11.47 12.46
N LEU A 157 -2.18 10.78 13.05
CA LEU A 157 -2.25 10.59 14.50
C LEU A 157 -1.11 9.71 15.02
N LEU A 158 -0.82 8.61 14.33
CA LEU A 158 0.33 7.73 14.64
C LEU A 158 1.64 8.49 14.54
N PHE A 159 1.81 9.35 13.53
CA PHE A 159 3.00 10.18 13.38
C PHE A 159 3.14 11.25 14.46
N GLY A 160 2.05 11.92 14.83
CA GLY A 160 2.04 12.89 15.93
C GLY A 160 2.42 12.25 17.27
N ALA A 161 1.90 11.05 17.55
CA ALA A 161 2.14 10.34 18.80
C ALA A 161 3.50 9.62 18.86
N LEU A 162 3.89 8.89 17.81
CA LEU A 162 5.08 8.03 17.81
C LEU A 162 6.33 8.73 17.27
N GLY A 163 6.18 9.62 16.27
CA GLY A 163 7.31 10.31 15.65
C GLY A 163 8.01 11.30 16.58
N THR A 164 7.32 11.77 17.62
CA THR A 164 7.85 12.67 18.65
C THR A 164 8.63 11.93 19.74
N VAL A 165 8.21 10.70 20.10
CA VAL A 165 8.77 9.95 21.23
C VAL A 165 9.85 8.95 20.84
N LEU A 166 9.67 8.21 19.74
CA LEU A 166 10.50 7.04 19.38
C LEU A 166 11.38 7.25 18.14
N GLY A 167 11.28 8.42 17.50
CA GLY A 167 11.89 8.67 16.19
C GLY A 167 11.19 7.91 15.05
N MET A 168 11.76 8.00 13.85
CA MET A 168 11.11 7.48 12.63
C MET A 168 11.39 6.00 12.36
N LEU A 169 12.52 5.47 12.85
CA LEU A 169 12.96 4.11 12.53
C LEU A 169 11.96 3.02 12.97
N PRO A 170 11.40 3.05 14.20
CA PRO A 170 10.38 2.06 14.60
C PRO A 170 9.13 2.09 13.74
N VAL A 171 8.75 3.27 13.22
CA VAL A 171 7.58 3.44 12.36
C VAL A 171 7.80 2.76 11.00
N PHE A 172 8.97 2.98 10.39
CA PHE A 172 9.36 2.34 9.13
C PHE A 172 9.40 0.81 9.26
N TRP A 173 10.04 0.29 10.31
CA TRP A 173 10.17 -1.15 10.51
C TRP A 173 8.88 -1.84 10.94
N ALA A 174 8.04 -1.20 11.78
CA ALA A 174 6.71 -1.71 12.07
C ALA A 174 5.87 -1.83 10.78
N THR A 175 5.96 -0.84 9.89
CA THR A 175 5.30 -0.88 8.58
C THR A 175 5.87 -2.02 7.73
N ALA A 176 7.19 -2.17 7.67
CA ALA A 176 7.85 -3.25 6.93
C ALA A 176 7.41 -4.64 7.44
N LEU A 177 7.30 -4.81 8.75
CA LEU A 177 6.82 -6.04 9.39
C LEU A 177 5.36 -6.33 9.03
N LEU A 178 4.47 -5.34 9.17
CA LEU A 178 3.05 -5.49 8.82
C LEU A 178 2.85 -5.84 7.34
N LEU A 179 3.61 -5.20 6.44
CA LEU A 179 3.57 -5.49 5.01
C LEU A 179 4.13 -6.89 4.69
N SER A 180 5.20 -7.32 5.38
CA SER A 180 5.75 -8.66 5.25
C SER A 180 4.74 -9.74 5.66
N LEU A 181 4.09 -9.55 6.82
CA LEU A 181 3.02 -10.42 7.30
C LEU A 181 1.83 -10.42 6.34
N GLY A 182 1.47 -9.25 5.80
CA GLY A 182 0.44 -9.11 4.77
C GLY A 182 0.77 -9.87 3.49
N SER A 183 2.02 -9.81 3.03
CA SER A 183 2.48 -10.55 1.85
C SER A 183 2.39 -12.07 2.07
N LEU A 184 2.83 -12.55 3.24
CA LEU A 184 2.71 -13.96 3.61
C LEU A 184 1.24 -14.40 3.71
N TYR A 185 0.39 -13.57 4.30
CA TYR A 185 -1.05 -13.84 4.40
C TYR A 185 -1.73 -13.87 3.02
N ALA A 186 -1.35 -12.99 2.10
CA ALA A 186 -1.82 -12.99 0.72
C ALA A 186 -1.36 -14.23 -0.05
N ARG A 187 -0.16 -14.76 0.23
CA ARG A 187 0.37 -15.98 -0.41
C ARG A 187 -0.38 -17.26 -0.03
N ARG A 188 -0.92 -17.35 1.19
CA ARG A 188 -1.70 -18.51 1.71
C ARG A 188 -3.07 -18.72 1.04
N ARG A 189 -3.29 -18.07 -0.11
CA ARG A 189 -4.46 -18.22 -0.98
C ARG A 189 -4.22 -19.01 -2.25
N LYS A 190 -2.96 -19.31 -2.57
CA LYS A 190 -2.63 -20.46 -3.40
C LYS A 190 -2.88 -21.72 -2.59
#